data_AF-A0A1F5LW79-F1
#
_entry.id   AF-A0A1F5LW79-F1
#
_cell.length_a   1.000
_cell.length_b   1.000
_cell.length_c   1.000
_cell.angle_alpha   90.00
_cell.angle_beta   90.00
_cell.angle_gamma   90.00
#
_symmetry.space_group_name_H-M   'P 1'
#
loop_
_entity.id
_entity.type
_entity.pdbx_description
1 polymer ?
#
loop_
_entity_poly.entity_id
_entity_poly.type
_entity_poly.pdbx_seq_one_letter_code
_entity_poly.pdbx_strand_id
1 'polypeptide(L)'
;MIGATKRWFQRNRKGLAIGAGVIGAGYLAGQYVLSKISEARERMSSDRIARENLRRRFEQNQTDCTYTVLALLPTATENIIEALPVEELTKELQKKRAERLARLNAGEATGSDLSSVSPSLPDDDRSFQSESFVHTSQVGESPIDSEGQPQPKRNKTQLWNEVKISSITRSFTLIYTLSLLTIFTRIQLNLLGRRNYLSSVISLATPPVNASTISLEDHDDELTQTLGDDFETNRRYLAFSWWLLHRGWKDLMGTVQTAVEEVFGPLNPREDISLAKLSELTLQVRKKVEGSTEDERRSQKWLSCLLPPAEEEEHVLRESGVEGVADPSSSQTASKLRHLLDETADLIDSPSFSYVLTLLNNEGFSTLIDQRCANDAFKAPTAAPETAPQSFDSIATVVPLAANAERKTKLANLLAVMARQAHVIGNGSHAPNEYLVAMDQNVRELEAFSAVVYSSNFDLELLGAKDKAAAPARDTDLVDSEPLSASFSQVLVGHETEPEAVDDELKELPKDEPEEPSLNDPLADSAFDDAWNKANNGKPSPEESRAAQ
;
A
#
# COMPACT_ATOMS: atom_id res chain seq x y z
N MET A 1 -64.76 -44.34 -47.93
CA MET A 1 -63.34 -44.07 -47.60
C MET A 1 -63.01 -44.19 -46.11
N ILE A 2 -63.92 -43.84 -45.17
CA ILE A 2 -63.67 -43.86 -43.70
C ILE A 2 -63.48 -45.26 -43.09
N GLY A 3 -64.07 -46.31 -43.67
CA GLY A 3 -63.95 -47.69 -43.16
C GLY A 3 -62.60 -48.37 -43.46
N ALA A 4 -61.92 -47.97 -44.54
CA ALA A 4 -60.64 -48.53 -44.95
C ALA A 4 -59.48 -47.97 -44.10
N THR A 5 -59.52 -46.67 -43.81
CA THR A 5 -58.59 -46.00 -42.88
C THR A 5 -58.72 -46.53 -41.46
N LYS A 6 -59.93 -46.83 -40.99
CA LYS A 6 -60.15 -47.41 -39.65
C LYS A 6 -59.55 -48.81 -39.49
N ARG A 7 -59.66 -49.69 -40.50
CA ARG A 7 -59.06 -51.04 -40.48
C ARG A 7 -57.53 -51.01 -40.62
N TRP A 8 -57.01 -50.12 -41.45
CA TRP A 8 -55.57 -49.91 -41.60
C TRP A 8 -54.94 -49.41 -40.29
N PHE A 9 -55.57 -48.42 -39.65
CA PHE A 9 -55.12 -47.90 -38.36
C PHE A 9 -55.17 -48.98 -37.27
N GLN A 10 -56.22 -49.79 -37.21
CA GLN A 10 -56.32 -50.91 -36.25
C GLN A 10 -55.24 -51.98 -36.47
N ARG A 11 -54.86 -52.25 -37.72
CA ARG A 11 -53.83 -53.25 -38.06
C ARG A 11 -52.40 -52.77 -37.79
N ASN A 12 -52.15 -51.46 -37.88
CA ASN A 12 -50.83 -50.85 -37.63
C ASN A 12 -50.68 -50.14 -36.27
N ARG A 13 -51.66 -50.32 -35.36
CA ARG A 13 -51.72 -49.64 -34.04
C ARG A 13 -50.45 -49.81 -33.19
N LYS A 14 -49.82 -50.99 -33.23
CA LYS A 14 -48.57 -51.26 -32.49
C LYS A 14 -47.40 -50.48 -33.08
N GLY A 15 -47.25 -50.46 -34.42
CA GLY A 15 -46.19 -49.71 -35.09
C GLY A 15 -46.34 -48.19 -34.94
N LEU A 16 -47.58 -47.68 -34.99
CA LEU A 16 -47.86 -46.27 -34.74
C LEU A 16 -47.62 -45.86 -33.29
N ALA A 17 -47.96 -46.71 -32.32
CA ALA A 17 -47.68 -46.43 -30.90
C ALA A 17 -46.18 -46.42 -30.60
N ILE A 18 -45.41 -47.36 -31.18
CA ILE A 18 -43.95 -47.39 -31.04
C ILE A 18 -43.33 -46.15 -31.70
N GLY A 19 -43.76 -45.80 -32.93
CA GLY A 19 -43.29 -44.59 -33.61
C GLY A 19 -43.61 -43.31 -32.85
N ALA A 20 -44.82 -43.17 -32.32
CA ALA A 20 -45.21 -42.03 -31.48
C ALA A 20 -44.41 -41.97 -30.17
N GLY A 21 -44.12 -43.13 -29.56
CA GLY A 21 -43.29 -43.22 -28.35
C GLY A 21 -41.84 -42.78 -28.60
N VAL A 22 -41.23 -43.23 -29.71
CA VAL A 22 -39.86 -42.84 -30.08
C VAL A 22 -39.77 -41.34 -30.40
N ILE A 23 -40.74 -40.80 -31.14
CA ILE A 23 -40.79 -39.36 -31.45
C ILE A 23 -41.01 -38.54 -30.16
N GLY A 24 -41.92 -38.97 -29.29
CA GLY A 24 -42.16 -38.31 -28.00
C GLY A 24 -40.94 -38.34 -27.07
N ALA A 25 -40.26 -39.48 -26.98
CA ALA A 25 -39.03 -39.62 -26.19
C ALA A 25 -37.89 -38.76 -26.76
N GLY A 26 -37.72 -38.74 -28.08
CA GLY A 26 -36.74 -37.88 -28.76
C GLY A 26 -37.02 -36.39 -28.54
N TYR A 27 -38.29 -35.98 -28.55
CA TYR A 27 -38.68 -34.60 -28.25
C TYR A 27 -38.35 -34.20 -26.80
N LEU A 28 -38.70 -35.04 -25.82
CA LEU A 28 -38.40 -34.78 -24.41
C LEU A 28 -36.89 -34.76 -24.14
N ALA A 29 -36.13 -35.68 -24.72
CA ALA A 29 -34.68 -35.70 -24.61
C ALA A 29 -34.04 -34.45 -25.24
N GLY A 30 -34.50 -34.06 -26.43
CA GLY A 30 -34.04 -32.84 -27.10
C GLY A 30 -34.36 -31.57 -26.29
N GLN A 31 -35.56 -31.49 -25.73
CA GLN A 31 -35.97 -30.37 -24.88
C GLN A 31 -35.12 -30.31 -23.60
N TYR A 32 -34.81 -31.46 -22.98
CA TYR A 32 -33.95 -31.52 -21.81
C TYR A 32 -32.52 -31.04 -22.11
N VAL A 33 -31.93 -31.47 -23.23
CA VAL A 33 -30.58 -31.04 -23.65
C VAL A 33 -30.56 -29.54 -23.95
N LEU A 34 -31.54 -29.02 -24.67
CA LEU A 34 -31.64 -27.57 -24.94
C LEU A 34 -31.83 -26.77 -23.66
N SER A 35 -32.66 -27.25 -22.72
CA SER A 35 -32.81 -26.64 -21.39
C SER A 35 -31.47 -26.61 -20.65
N LYS A 36 -30.73 -27.72 -20.63
CA LYS A 36 -29.43 -27.81 -19.96
C LYS A 36 -28.37 -26.90 -20.59
N ILE A 37 -28.35 -26.76 -21.91
CA ILE A 37 -27.45 -25.83 -22.59
C ILE A 37 -27.83 -24.38 -22.26
N SER A 38 -29.14 -24.06 -22.23
CA SER A 38 -29.59 -22.72 -21.85
C SER A 38 -29.24 -22.37 -20.40
N GLU A 39 -29.47 -23.29 -19.46
CA GLU A 39 -29.07 -23.15 -18.05
C GLU A 39 -27.56 -22.99 -17.91
N ALA A 40 -26.76 -23.78 -18.64
CA ALA A 40 -25.31 -23.70 -18.60
C ALA A 40 -24.81 -22.36 -19.17
N ARG A 41 -25.38 -21.91 -20.29
CA ARG A 41 -25.06 -20.61 -20.89
C ARG A 41 -25.45 -19.45 -19.98
N GLU A 42 -26.61 -19.53 -19.35
CA GLU A 42 -27.09 -18.53 -18.39
C GLU A 42 -26.16 -18.45 -17.18
N ARG A 43 -25.80 -19.59 -16.58
CA ARG A 43 -24.83 -19.64 -15.46
C ARG A 43 -23.46 -19.09 -15.84
N MET A 44 -22.91 -19.48 -17.00
CA MET A 44 -21.64 -18.92 -17.46
C MET A 44 -21.72 -17.41 -17.70
N SER A 45 -22.86 -16.93 -18.22
CA SER A 45 -23.06 -15.50 -18.45
C SER A 45 -23.20 -14.72 -17.13
N SER A 46 -23.92 -15.26 -16.14
CA SER A 46 -24.08 -14.64 -14.83
C SER A 46 -22.75 -14.62 -14.06
N ASP A 47 -21.99 -15.72 -14.10
CA ASP A 47 -20.69 -15.81 -13.44
C ASP A 47 -19.69 -14.82 -14.06
N ARG A 48 -19.70 -14.69 -15.39
CA ARG A 48 -18.86 -13.71 -16.09
C ARG A 48 -19.23 -12.28 -15.69
N ILE A 49 -20.52 -11.95 -15.65
CA ILE A 49 -20.99 -10.61 -15.23
C ILE A 49 -20.61 -10.32 -13.78
N ALA A 50 -20.74 -11.31 -12.89
CA ALA A 50 -20.40 -11.17 -11.47
C ALA A 50 -18.89 -10.93 -11.28
N ARG A 51 -18.04 -11.69 -11.99
CA ARG A 51 -16.58 -11.49 -11.97
C ARG A 51 -16.18 -10.13 -12.52
N GLU A 52 -16.75 -9.72 -13.63
CA GLU A 52 -16.46 -8.42 -14.24
C GLU A 52 -16.88 -7.26 -13.32
N ASN A 53 -18.04 -7.38 -12.66
CA ASN A 53 -18.49 -6.38 -11.69
C ASN A 53 -17.52 -6.28 -10.49
N LEU A 54 -17.09 -7.43 -9.96
CA LEU A 54 -16.13 -7.51 -8.87
C LEU A 54 -14.79 -6.86 -9.27
N ARG A 55 -14.25 -7.25 -10.43
CA ARG A 55 -13.01 -6.70 -10.99
C ARG A 55 -13.08 -5.18 -11.11
N ARG A 56 -14.12 -4.66 -11.75
CA ARG A 56 -14.31 -3.21 -11.90
C ARG A 56 -14.36 -2.49 -10.54
N ARG A 57 -15.07 -3.05 -9.56
CA ARG A 57 -15.14 -2.47 -8.20
C ARG A 57 -13.78 -2.52 -7.50
N PHE A 58 -13.04 -3.60 -7.68
CA PHE A 58 -11.69 -3.74 -7.13
C PHE A 58 -10.71 -2.74 -7.75
N GLU A 59 -10.70 -2.59 -9.07
CA GLU A 59 -9.84 -1.63 -9.79
C GLU A 59 -10.17 -0.18 -9.41
N GLN A 60 -11.47 0.15 -9.30
CA GLN A 60 -11.91 1.44 -8.78
C GLN A 60 -11.43 1.65 -7.34
N ASN A 61 -11.59 0.65 -6.47
CA ASN A 61 -11.12 0.70 -5.09
C ASN A 61 -9.60 0.90 -5.00
N GLN A 62 -8.82 0.29 -5.91
CA GLN A 62 -7.38 0.51 -5.97
C GLN A 62 -7.03 1.96 -6.35
N THR A 63 -7.79 2.54 -7.28
CA THR A 63 -7.64 3.94 -7.66
C THR A 63 -7.96 4.87 -6.50
N ASP A 64 -9.05 4.59 -5.78
CA ASP A 64 -9.46 5.33 -4.58
C ASP A 64 -8.43 5.24 -3.45
N CYS A 65 -7.76 4.09 -3.29
CA CYS A 65 -6.62 3.95 -2.37
C CYS A 65 -5.50 4.92 -2.73
N THR A 66 -5.05 4.94 -3.99
CA THR A 66 -3.96 5.81 -4.43
C THR A 66 -4.32 7.29 -4.22
N TYR A 67 -5.55 7.70 -4.55
CA TYR A 67 -6.02 9.07 -4.29
C TYR A 67 -6.08 9.40 -2.80
N THR A 68 -6.53 8.46 -1.97
CA THR A 68 -6.59 8.64 -0.52
C THR A 68 -5.21 8.80 0.09
N VAL A 69 -4.22 8.00 -0.34
CA VAL A 69 -2.82 8.16 0.07
C VAL A 69 -2.32 9.56 -0.27
N LEU A 70 -2.53 10.03 -1.50
CA LEU A 70 -2.11 11.37 -1.93
C LEU A 70 -2.80 12.49 -1.14
N ALA A 71 -4.05 12.29 -0.73
CA ALA A 71 -4.79 13.27 0.08
C ALA A 71 -4.29 13.34 1.54
N LEU A 72 -3.90 12.20 2.13
CA LEU A 72 -3.46 12.11 3.53
C LEU A 72 -1.96 12.40 3.73
N LEU A 73 -1.14 12.12 2.70
CA LEU A 73 0.32 12.26 2.75
C LEU A 73 0.82 13.67 3.14
N PRO A 74 0.23 14.79 2.69
CA PRO A 74 0.66 16.13 3.08
C PRO A 74 0.63 16.35 4.59
N THR A 75 -0.38 15.82 5.30
CA THR A 75 -0.50 15.97 6.76
C THR A 75 0.67 15.31 7.50
N ALA A 76 1.02 14.07 7.15
CA ALA A 76 2.20 13.42 7.73
C ALA A 76 3.49 14.15 7.35
N THR A 77 3.57 14.67 6.12
CA THR A 77 4.74 15.36 5.60
C THR A 77 5.01 16.66 6.35
N GLU A 78 3.99 17.48 6.59
CA GLU A 78 4.09 18.71 7.39
C GLU A 78 4.61 18.41 8.79
N ASN A 79 4.00 17.43 9.47
CA ASN A 79 4.39 17.00 10.81
C ASN A 79 5.87 16.52 10.88
N ILE A 80 6.32 15.73 9.90
CA ILE A 80 7.70 15.21 9.84
C ILE A 80 8.71 16.34 9.50
N ILE A 81 8.35 17.25 8.60
CA ILE A 81 9.21 18.38 8.22
C ILE A 81 9.41 19.33 9.40
N GLU A 82 8.34 19.62 10.14
CA GLU A 82 8.36 20.46 11.34
C GLU A 82 9.26 19.84 12.43
N ALA A 83 9.15 18.54 12.67
CA ALA A 83 9.98 17.88 13.69
C ALA A 83 11.46 17.76 13.32
N LEU A 84 11.81 17.77 12.04
CA LEU A 84 13.19 17.65 11.56
C LEU A 84 13.56 18.87 10.70
N PRO A 85 13.68 20.12 11.21
CA PRO A 85 13.71 21.36 10.41
C PRO A 85 15.05 21.63 9.68
N VAL A 86 15.35 20.86 8.63
CA VAL A 86 16.57 20.96 7.82
C VAL A 86 16.74 22.34 7.16
N GLU A 87 15.66 22.97 6.73
CA GLU A 87 15.67 24.30 6.10
C GLU A 87 16.14 25.38 7.09
N GLU A 88 15.74 25.27 8.36
CA GLU A 88 16.17 26.21 9.39
C GLU A 88 17.64 26.01 9.74
N LEU A 89 18.06 24.75 9.89
CA LEU A 89 19.47 24.40 10.14
C LEU A 89 20.39 24.88 9.02
N THR A 90 19.97 24.72 7.76
CA THR A 90 20.73 25.18 6.60
C THR A 90 20.75 26.70 6.48
N LYS A 91 19.64 27.40 6.80
CA LYS A 91 19.59 28.87 6.90
C LYS A 91 20.53 29.40 8.00
N GLU A 92 20.54 28.79 9.18
CA GLU A 92 21.44 29.18 10.28
C GLU A 92 22.91 29.03 9.86
N LEU A 93 23.22 27.93 9.18
CA LEU A 93 24.55 27.66 8.65
C LEU A 93 24.99 28.67 7.58
N GLN A 94 24.08 29.06 6.68
CA GLN A 94 24.32 30.10 5.68
C GLN A 94 24.53 31.47 6.33
N LYS A 95 23.70 31.84 7.32
CA LYS A 95 23.83 33.09 8.08
C LYS A 95 25.19 33.20 8.76
N LYS A 96 25.63 32.16 9.48
CA LYS A 96 26.97 32.12 10.09
C LYS A 96 28.11 32.22 9.08
N ARG A 97 27.94 31.66 7.88
CA ARG A 97 28.92 31.79 6.79
C ARG A 97 28.97 33.25 6.28
N ALA A 98 27.82 33.88 6.08
CA ALA A 98 27.72 35.27 5.63
C ALA A 98 28.28 36.25 6.66
N GLU A 99 27.97 36.07 7.95
CA GLU A 99 28.51 36.89 9.05
C GLU A 99 30.04 36.79 9.13
N ARG A 100 30.61 35.59 8.94
CA ARG A 100 32.07 35.40 8.91
C ARG A 100 32.70 36.11 7.70
N LEU A 101 32.08 36.03 6.53
CA LEU A 101 32.53 36.72 5.32
C LEU A 101 32.45 38.25 5.48
N ALA A 102 31.36 38.76 6.07
CA ALA A 102 31.20 40.19 6.33
C ALA A 102 32.26 40.72 7.32
N ARG A 103 32.60 39.94 8.36
CA ARG A 103 33.68 40.30 9.30
C ARG A 103 35.07 40.34 8.64
N LEU A 104 35.35 39.40 7.74
CA LEU A 104 36.61 39.37 6.99
C LEU A 104 36.72 40.59 6.06
N ASN A 105 35.65 40.90 5.33
CA ASN A 105 35.62 42.05 4.42
C ASN A 105 35.65 43.40 5.19
N ALA A 106 35.05 43.49 6.37
CA ALA A 106 35.13 44.67 7.22
C ALA A 106 36.53 44.89 7.81
N GLY A 107 37.30 43.82 8.03
CA GLY A 107 38.70 43.88 8.46
C GLY A 107 39.66 44.37 7.37
N GLU A 108 39.31 44.21 6.10
CA GLU A 108 40.07 44.76 4.96
C GLU A 108 39.82 46.26 4.73
N ALA A 109 38.67 46.79 5.15
CA ALA A 109 38.33 48.21 4.98
C ALA A 109 38.93 49.15 6.05
N THR A 110 39.50 48.61 7.13
CA THR A 110 40.20 49.38 8.17
C THR A 110 41.72 49.18 8.16
N GLY A 111 42.25 48.49 7.14
CA GLY A 111 43.66 48.12 6.99
C GLY A 111 44.37 48.84 5.85
N SER A 112 44.15 50.14 5.69
CA SER A 112 44.95 50.97 4.78
C SER A 112 45.35 52.24 5.51
N ASP A 113 46.34 52.12 6.38
CA ASP A 113 47.34 53.15 6.60
C ASP A 113 48.59 52.54 7.26
N LEU A 114 49.72 52.72 6.56
CA LEU A 114 51.12 52.57 7.01
C LEU A 114 51.79 51.18 6.93
N SER A 115 52.53 51.00 5.84
CA SER A 115 54.00 50.80 5.83
C SER A 115 54.48 49.60 5.02
N SER A 116 55.14 49.95 3.91
CA SER A 116 55.98 49.13 3.04
C SER A 116 57.11 48.42 3.79
N VAL A 117 57.38 47.16 3.42
CA VAL A 117 58.69 46.58 2.99
C VAL A 117 58.58 45.04 3.00
N SER A 118 58.90 44.41 1.86
CA SER A 118 59.00 42.95 1.63
C SER A 118 60.46 42.45 1.87
N PRO A 119 60.85 41.18 1.58
CA PRO A 119 60.43 39.87 2.12
C PRO A 119 61.65 38.98 2.53
N SER A 120 61.50 37.95 3.39
CA SER A 120 62.31 36.69 3.33
C SER A 120 61.92 35.62 4.38
N LEU A 121 61.44 34.46 3.86
CA LEU A 121 61.72 33.04 4.17
C LEU A 121 61.67 32.47 5.62
N PRO A 122 61.45 31.13 5.76
CA PRO A 122 60.73 30.51 6.87
C PRO A 122 61.66 29.84 7.88
N ASP A 123 61.17 29.64 9.10
CA ASP A 123 61.70 28.61 9.99
C ASP A 123 60.61 28.03 10.89
N ASP A 124 60.86 26.76 11.20
CA ASP A 124 59.94 25.72 11.61
C ASP A 124 59.26 25.90 12.96
N ASP A 125 58.09 25.26 12.99
CA ASP A 125 57.11 25.15 14.03
C ASP A 125 57.56 24.22 15.18
N ARG A 126 57.84 24.78 16.36
CA ARG A 126 57.77 24.05 17.65
C ARG A 126 57.40 25.00 18.79
N SER A 127 56.16 24.90 19.26
CA SER A 127 55.79 24.77 20.68
C SER A 127 54.37 25.30 20.91
N PHE A 128 53.43 24.37 21.04
CA PHE A 128 52.14 24.60 21.67
C PHE A 128 52.35 25.00 23.14
N GLN A 129 52.19 26.28 23.46
CA GLN A 129 51.94 26.72 24.83
C GLN A 129 50.66 27.57 24.85
N SER A 130 49.77 27.13 25.72
CA SER A 130 48.46 27.70 25.99
C SER A 130 48.57 29.09 26.58
N GLU A 131 47.89 30.08 25.99
CA GLU A 131 47.50 31.28 26.74
C GLU A 131 45.98 31.47 26.70
N SER A 132 45.42 31.14 27.85
CA SER A 132 44.11 31.56 28.33
C SER A 132 44.12 33.09 28.49
N PHE A 133 43.56 33.81 27.52
CA PHE A 133 43.36 35.26 27.65
C PHE A 133 41.92 35.56 28.08
N VAL A 134 41.79 35.97 29.35
CA VAL A 134 40.57 36.44 29.98
C VAL A 134 40.39 37.92 29.62
N HIS A 135 39.41 38.26 28.78
CA HIS A 135 39.02 39.67 28.59
C HIS A 135 37.85 40.01 29.50
N THR A 136 38.14 40.82 30.51
CA THR A 136 37.18 41.44 31.42
C THR A 136 36.61 42.72 30.79
N SER A 137 35.29 42.88 30.92
CA SER A 137 34.49 44.11 30.93
C SER A 137 34.59 45.13 29.77
N GLN A 138 33.49 45.25 29.01
CA GLN A 138 32.94 46.57 28.68
C GLN A 138 31.42 46.53 28.85
N VAL A 139 30.96 47.24 29.88
CA VAL A 139 29.55 47.47 30.23
C VAL A 139 29.00 48.57 29.33
N GLY A 140 27.88 48.30 28.68
CA GLY A 140 27.02 49.29 28.02
C GLY A 140 25.58 48.79 28.06
N GLU A 141 24.78 49.34 28.98
CA GLU A 141 23.32 49.21 29.07
C GLU A 141 22.68 49.89 27.83
N SER A 142 21.62 49.43 27.18
CA SER A 142 20.24 49.07 27.61
C SER A 142 19.45 48.57 26.37
N PRO A 143 18.14 48.20 26.42
CA PRO A 143 17.32 47.65 27.50
C PRO A 143 16.65 46.29 27.13
N ILE A 144 15.98 45.73 28.13
CA ILE A 144 15.26 44.47 28.25
C ILE A 144 13.98 44.43 27.39
N ASP A 145 13.76 43.35 26.62
CA ASP A 145 12.54 42.51 26.64
C ASP A 145 12.52 41.45 25.51
N SER A 146 12.77 40.19 25.88
CA SER A 146 12.03 39.01 25.43
C SER A 146 12.68 37.76 26.02
N GLU A 147 11.92 37.09 26.87
CA GLU A 147 12.21 35.77 27.42
C GLU A 147 12.42 34.77 26.28
N GLY A 148 13.68 34.39 26.07
CA GLY A 148 14.07 33.22 25.31
C GLY A 148 15.32 32.68 25.97
N GLN A 149 15.25 31.44 26.44
CA GLN A 149 16.39 30.72 27.01
C GLN A 149 17.65 30.98 26.17
N PRO A 150 18.83 31.19 26.78
CA PRO A 150 20.08 31.26 26.04
C PRO A 150 20.36 29.88 25.43
N GLN A 151 19.85 29.64 24.22
CA GLN A 151 20.21 28.49 23.40
C GLN A 151 21.75 28.50 23.29
N PRO A 152 22.44 27.43 23.69
CA PRO A 152 23.90 27.38 23.60
C PRO A 152 24.29 27.65 22.14
N LYS A 153 25.20 28.60 21.92
CA LYS A 153 25.64 28.98 20.57
C LYS A 153 26.19 27.74 19.84
N ARG A 154 25.37 27.12 18.99
CA ARG A 154 25.73 25.90 18.25
C ARG A 154 27.01 26.14 17.44
N ASN A 155 27.98 25.25 17.56
CA ASN A 155 29.21 25.33 16.78
C ASN A 155 28.92 24.96 15.31
N LYS A 156 29.68 25.51 14.36
CA LYS A 156 29.52 25.24 12.91
C LYS A 156 29.59 23.74 12.59
N THR A 157 30.46 22.99 13.26
CA THR A 157 30.58 21.54 13.07
C THR A 157 29.36 20.79 13.59
N GLN A 158 28.80 21.23 14.73
CA GLN A 158 27.56 20.68 15.27
C GLN A 158 26.39 20.90 14.30
N LEU A 159 26.26 22.11 13.75
CA LEU A 159 25.23 22.40 12.74
C LEU A 159 25.31 21.50 11.50
N TRP A 160 26.52 21.24 10.99
CA TRP A 160 26.68 20.33 9.85
C TRP A 160 26.32 18.88 10.20
N ASN A 161 26.59 18.46 11.44
CA ASN A 161 26.19 17.14 11.91
C ASN A 161 24.66 17.05 12.08
N GLU A 162 24.02 18.06 12.65
CA GLU A 162 22.56 18.15 12.75
C GLU A 162 21.92 18.11 11.36
N VAL A 163 22.40 18.92 10.41
CA VAL A 163 21.90 18.87 9.01
C VAL A 163 22.05 17.47 8.42
N LYS A 164 23.19 16.80 8.63
CA LYS A 164 23.44 15.44 8.14
C LYS A 164 22.43 14.44 8.69
N ILE A 165 22.28 14.40 10.02
CA ILE A 165 21.38 13.45 10.67
C ILE A 165 19.93 13.76 10.30
N SER A 166 19.49 15.03 10.42
CA SER A 166 18.11 15.42 10.14
C SER A 166 17.73 15.22 8.68
N SER A 167 18.59 15.53 7.70
CA SER A 167 18.23 15.35 6.28
C SER A 167 18.05 13.89 5.89
N ILE A 168 18.92 13.00 6.39
CA ILE A 168 18.84 11.56 6.08
C ILE A 168 17.63 10.96 6.82
N THR A 169 17.49 11.26 8.11
CA THR A 169 16.37 10.79 8.95
C THR A 169 15.04 11.21 8.35
N ARG A 170 14.93 12.47 7.89
CA ARG A 170 13.69 12.99 7.30
C ARG A 170 13.31 12.23 6.03
N SER A 171 14.22 12.08 5.07
CA SER A 171 13.95 11.35 3.83
C SER A 171 13.58 9.89 4.10
N PHE A 172 14.28 9.22 5.02
CA PHE A 172 14.04 7.81 5.30
C PHE A 172 12.72 7.60 6.04
N THR A 173 12.41 8.44 7.02
CA THR A 173 11.13 8.42 7.74
C THR A 173 9.95 8.64 6.78
N LEU A 174 10.10 9.55 5.81
CA LEU A 174 9.06 9.78 4.80
C LEU A 174 8.86 8.58 3.86
N ILE A 175 9.91 7.86 3.48
CA ILE A 175 9.76 6.61 2.69
C ILE A 175 8.97 5.58 3.48
N TYR A 176 9.38 5.31 4.73
CA TYR A 176 8.66 4.33 5.57
C TYR A 176 7.21 4.76 5.82
N THR A 177 6.98 6.05 6.09
CA THR A 177 5.63 6.58 6.30
C THR A 177 4.78 6.46 5.05
N LEU A 178 5.34 6.73 3.86
CA LEU A 178 4.66 6.53 2.59
C LEU A 178 4.30 5.05 2.38
N SER A 179 5.25 4.12 2.56
CA SER A 179 5.00 2.69 2.42
C SER A 179 3.95 2.17 3.41
N LEU A 180 4.02 2.60 4.67
CA LEU A 180 3.04 2.26 5.71
C LEU A 180 1.65 2.84 5.40
N LEU A 181 1.58 4.11 5.00
CA LEU A 181 0.32 4.75 4.61
C LEU A 181 -0.30 4.05 3.41
N THR A 182 0.50 3.66 2.41
CA THR A 182 0.04 2.93 1.22
C THR A 182 -0.58 1.59 1.61
N ILE A 183 0.15 0.71 2.29
CA ILE A 183 -0.38 -0.61 2.64
C ILE A 183 -1.55 -0.53 3.64
N PHE A 184 -1.52 0.43 4.59
CA PHE A 184 -2.60 0.62 5.55
C PHE A 184 -3.89 1.09 4.85
N THR A 185 -3.78 2.06 3.94
CA THR A 185 -4.91 2.54 3.13
C THR A 185 -5.48 1.43 2.26
N ARG A 186 -4.62 0.58 1.67
CA ARG A 186 -5.04 -0.61 0.91
C ARG A 186 -5.82 -1.58 1.80
N ILE A 187 -5.36 -1.87 3.02
CA ILE A 187 -6.10 -2.72 3.96
C ILE A 187 -7.47 -2.11 4.26
N GLN A 188 -7.51 -0.84 4.66
CA GLN A 188 -8.74 -0.20 5.09
C GLN A 188 -9.80 -0.17 3.98
N LEU A 189 -9.45 0.33 2.79
CA LEU A 189 -10.40 0.45 1.69
C LEU A 189 -10.76 -0.91 1.08
N ASN A 190 -9.87 -1.90 1.06
CA ASN A 190 -10.25 -3.23 0.57
C ASN A 190 -11.19 -3.96 1.55
N LEU A 191 -11.01 -3.82 2.86
CA LEU A 191 -11.96 -4.35 3.85
C LEU A 191 -13.34 -3.68 3.75
N LEU A 192 -13.37 -2.36 3.60
CA LEU A 192 -14.64 -1.63 3.39
C LEU A 192 -15.28 -1.98 2.05
N GLY A 193 -14.49 -2.02 0.97
CA GLY A 193 -14.96 -2.37 -0.36
C GLY A 193 -15.54 -3.79 -0.42
N ARG A 194 -14.93 -4.74 0.28
CA ARG A 194 -15.46 -6.11 0.46
C ARG A 194 -16.85 -6.09 1.10
N ARG A 195 -17.01 -5.38 2.23
CA ARG A 195 -18.29 -5.29 2.96
C ARG A 195 -19.38 -4.64 2.11
N ASN A 196 -19.04 -3.54 1.42
CA ASN A 196 -19.95 -2.85 0.51
C ASN A 196 -20.38 -3.75 -0.66
N TYR A 197 -19.46 -4.56 -1.20
CA TYR A 197 -19.75 -5.54 -2.24
C TYR A 197 -20.68 -6.63 -1.73
N LEU A 198 -20.36 -7.26 -0.60
CA LEU A 198 -21.18 -8.32 0.01
C LEU A 198 -22.59 -7.83 0.35
N SER A 199 -22.71 -6.64 0.93
CA SER A 199 -24.01 -6.01 1.21
C SER A 199 -24.83 -5.85 -0.07
N SER A 200 -24.21 -5.35 -1.16
CA SER A 200 -24.86 -5.21 -2.47
C SER A 200 -25.31 -6.56 -3.07
N VAL A 201 -24.50 -7.62 -2.90
CA VAL A 201 -24.81 -8.95 -3.46
C VAL A 201 -25.90 -9.65 -2.63
N ILE A 202 -25.84 -9.54 -1.30
CA ILE A 202 -26.85 -10.11 -0.40
C ILE A 202 -28.22 -9.46 -0.63
N SER A 203 -28.27 -8.15 -0.84
CA SER A 203 -29.52 -7.45 -1.16
C SER A 203 -30.09 -7.86 -2.52
N LEU A 204 -29.25 -8.20 -3.50
CA LEU A 204 -29.68 -8.73 -4.79
C LEU A 204 -30.16 -10.19 -4.70
N ALA A 205 -29.55 -11.00 -3.83
CA ALA A 205 -29.86 -12.42 -3.66
C ALA A 205 -31.05 -12.69 -2.73
N THR A 206 -31.38 -11.75 -1.82
CA THR A 206 -32.47 -11.88 -0.85
C THR A 206 -33.60 -10.91 -1.22
N PRO A 207 -34.49 -11.26 -2.17
CA PRO A 207 -35.69 -10.47 -2.40
C PRO A 207 -36.57 -10.51 -1.13
N PRO A 208 -37.18 -9.38 -0.71
CA PRO A 208 -37.96 -9.34 0.52
C PRO A 208 -39.12 -10.36 0.46
N VAL A 209 -39.25 -11.13 1.54
CA VAL A 209 -40.17 -12.28 1.67
C VAL A 209 -41.66 -11.89 1.53
N ASN A 210 -41.98 -10.59 1.51
CA ASN A 210 -43.35 -10.06 1.50
C ASN A 210 -43.72 -9.24 0.24
N ALA A 211 -43.07 -9.44 -0.91
CA ALA A 211 -43.41 -8.73 -2.15
C ALA A 211 -44.70 -9.21 -2.87
N SER A 212 -45.66 -9.83 -2.16
CA SER A 212 -46.95 -10.26 -2.73
C SER A 212 -48.13 -9.35 -2.37
N THR A 213 -47.92 -8.30 -1.58
CA THR A 213 -48.93 -7.25 -1.40
C THR A 213 -48.25 -5.91 -1.66
N ILE A 214 -48.73 -5.17 -2.66
CA ILE A 214 -48.32 -3.79 -2.92
C ILE A 214 -48.76 -2.96 -1.70
N SER A 215 -47.89 -2.87 -0.70
CA SER A 215 -47.93 -1.81 0.32
C SER A 215 -46.98 -0.73 -0.17
N LEU A 216 -47.53 0.45 -0.48
CA LEU A 216 -46.79 1.70 -0.70
C LEU A 216 -46.31 2.22 0.66
N GLU A 217 -45.59 1.39 1.40
CA GLU A 217 -44.83 1.83 2.57
C GLU A 217 -43.40 2.11 2.11
N ASP A 218 -42.96 3.32 2.44
CA ASP A 218 -41.68 3.92 2.10
C ASP A 218 -40.56 3.13 2.78
N HIS A 219 -40.09 2.05 2.15
CA HIS A 219 -38.98 1.22 2.63
C HIS A 219 -37.61 1.92 2.51
N ASP A 220 -37.60 3.20 2.18
CA ASP A 220 -36.40 4.03 2.20
C ASP A 220 -35.80 4.11 3.62
N ASP A 221 -36.57 3.95 4.70
CA ASP A 221 -36.07 4.09 6.08
C ASP A 221 -35.13 2.95 6.55
N GLU A 222 -35.38 1.69 6.17
CA GLU A 222 -34.57 0.54 6.61
C GLU A 222 -33.25 0.42 5.82
N LEU A 223 -33.30 0.71 4.51
CA LEU A 223 -32.13 0.81 3.65
C LEU A 223 -31.28 2.04 4.04
N THR A 224 -31.92 3.17 4.38
CA THR A 224 -31.22 4.38 4.86
C THR A 224 -30.59 4.17 6.23
N GLN A 225 -31.19 3.37 7.13
CA GLN A 225 -30.58 3.02 8.41
C GLN A 225 -29.40 2.04 8.30
N THR A 226 -29.50 1.01 7.45
CA THR A 226 -28.38 0.08 7.23
C THR A 226 -27.22 0.74 6.47
N LEU A 227 -27.52 1.59 5.48
CA LEU A 227 -26.50 2.42 4.81
C LEU A 227 -25.95 3.51 5.74
N GLY A 228 -26.76 4.04 6.66
CA GLY A 228 -26.36 5.06 7.63
C GLY A 228 -25.48 4.54 8.77
N ASP A 229 -25.80 3.37 9.35
CA ASP A 229 -24.96 2.71 10.36
C ASP A 229 -23.63 2.23 9.76
N ASP A 230 -23.64 1.79 8.51
CA ASP A 230 -22.42 1.45 7.78
C ASP A 230 -21.59 2.71 7.47
N PHE A 231 -22.23 3.83 7.11
CA PHE A 231 -21.52 5.09 6.87
C PHE A 231 -20.78 5.61 8.11
N GLU A 232 -21.41 5.63 9.29
CA GLU A 232 -20.76 6.08 10.53
C GLU A 232 -19.65 5.11 10.96
N THR A 233 -19.87 3.80 10.84
CA THR A 233 -18.81 2.79 11.10
C THR A 233 -17.61 3.00 10.18
N ASN A 234 -17.86 3.18 8.87
CA ASN A 234 -16.83 3.38 7.85
C ASN A 234 -16.05 4.67 8.12
N ARG A 235 -16.75 5.75 8.48
CA ARG A 235 -16.13 7.03 8.84
C ARG A 235 -15.22 6.90 10.07
N ARG A 236 -15.68 6.22 11.13
CA ARG A 236 -14.88 5.95 12.34
C ARG A 236 -13.68 5.09 12.06
N TYR A 237 -13.84 4.06 11.24
CA TYR A 237 -12.76 3.16 10.88
C TYR A 237 -11.66 3.86 10.07
N LEU A 238 -12.03 4.64 9.05
CA LEU A 238 -11.08 5.41 8.24
C LEU A 238 -10.33 6.48 9.04
N ALA A 239 -10.96 7.03 10.09
CA ALA A 239 -10.31 8.00 10.98
C ALA A 239 -9.10 7.44 11.73
N PHE A 240 -8.94 6.11 11.84
CA PHE A 240 -7.74 5.53 12.46
C PHE A 240 -6.44 5.80 11.69
N SER A 241 -6.52 6.17 10.41
CA SER A 241 -5.38 6.69 9.65
C SER A 241 -4.73 7.91 10.35
N TRP A 242 -5.51 8.67 11.13
CA TRP A 242 -5.03 9.79 11.94
C TRP A 242 -3.85 9.40 12.84
N TRP A 243 -3.83 8.17 13.38
CA TRP A 243 -2.77 7.71 14.28
C TRP A 243 -1.40 7.74 13.60
N LEU A 244 -1.28 7.12 12.43
CA LEU A 244 -0.04 7.15 11.65
C LEU A 244 0.36 8.58 11.30
N LEU A 245 -0.60 9.45 10.96
CA LEU A 245 -0.35 10.82 10.50
C LEU A 245 0.14 11.77 11.61
N HIS A 246 -0.20 11.51 12.89
CA HIS A 246 0.06 12.45 14.00
C HIS A 246 0.93 11.88 15.13
N ARG A 247 0.87 10.56 15.38
CA ARG A 247 1.54 9.91 16.51
C ARG A 247 2.48 8.79 16.07
N GLY A 248 1.98 7.82 15.29
CA GLY A 248 2.71 6.60 14.95
C GLY A 248 4.03 6.83 14.21
N TRP A 249 4.13 7.89 13.39
CA TRP A 249 5.37 8.24 12.70
C TRP A 249 6.50 8.69 13.64
N LYS A 250 6.21 9.12 14.88
CA LYS A 250 7.22 9.65 15.81
C LYS A 250 8.16 8.57 16.33
N ASP A 251 7.62 7.40 16.69
CA ASP A 251 8.40 6.26 17.15
C ASP A 251 9.25 5.69 16.01
N LEU A 252 8.67 5.64 14.81
CA LEU A 252 9.38 5.31 13.57
C LEU A 252 10.53 6.30 13.32
N MET A 253 10.29 7.60 13.42
CA MET A 253 11.31 8.63 13.27
C MET A 253 12.44 8.44 14.30
N GLY A 254 12.12 8.20 15.57
CA GLY A 254 13.11 7.98 16.63
C GLY A 254 13.99 6.75 16.37
N THR A 255 13.37 5.67 15.87
CA THR A 255 14.07 4.44 15.47
C THR A 255 15.00 4.68 14.27
N VAL A 256 14.50 5.36 13.24
CA VAL A 256 15.28 5.75 12.06
C VAL A 256 16.43 6.68 12.45
N GLN A 257 16.17 7.69 13.28
CA GLN A 257 17.18 8.65 13.73
C GLN A 257 18.32 7.95 14.45
N THR A 258 18.00 7.05 15.39
CA THR A 258 18.99 6.27 16.13
C THR A 258 19.86 5.45 15.18
N ALA A 259 19.24 4.76 14.20
CA ALA A 259 19.99 3.98 13.21
C ALA A 259 20.87 4.87 12.29
N VAL A 260 20.38 6.05 11.90
CA VAL A 260 21.13 7.02 11.08
C VAL A 260 22.30 7.61 11.86
N GLU A 261 22.11 7.92 13.15
CA GLU A 261 23.18 8.42 14.02
C GLU A 261 24.29 7.40 14.20
N GLU A 262 23.97 6.12 14.37
CA GLU A 262 24.96 5.06 14.47
C GLU A 262 25.74 4.83 13.16
N VAL A 263 25.06 4.87 12.01
CA VAL A 263 25.65 4.52 10.71
C VAL A 263 26.34 5.71 10.04
N PHE A 264 25.70 6.87 10.00
CA PHE A 264 26.21 8.09 9.35
C PHE A 264 26.92 9.04 10.32
N GLY A 265 26.77 8.87 11.64
CA GLY A 265 27.39 9.70 12.67
C GLY A 265 28.92 9.86 12.51
N PRO A 266 29.69 8.78 12.31
CA PRO A 266 31.15 8.85 12.17
C PRO A 266 31.65 9.63 10.94
N LEU A 267 30.81 9.78 9.91
CA LEU A 267 31.19 10.43 8.66
C LEU A 267 31.33 11.94 8.81
N ASN A 268 32.34 12.52 8.17
CA ASN A 268 32.51 13.96 8.16
C ASN A 268 31.60 14.58 7.08
N PRO A 269 30.69 15.53 7.40
CA PRO A 269 29.82 16.17 6.42
C PRO A 269 30.51 16.81 5.20
N ARG A 270 31.83 17.01 5.24
CA ARG A 270 32.64 17.60 4.15
C ARG A 270 33.43 16.60 3.32
N GLU A 271 33.47 15.33 3.72
CA GLU A 271 34.20 14.32 2.95
C GLU A 271 33.45 13.91 1.69
N ASP A 272 34.16 13.19 0.82
CA ASP A 272 33.57 12.63 -0.39
C ASP A 272 32.99 11.26 -0.10
N ILE A 273 31.77 11.01 -0.58
CA ILE A 273 31.09 9.73 -0.49
C ILE A 273 30.89 9.19 -1.91
N SER A 274 31.05 7.87 -2.10
CA SER A 274 30.70 7.21 -3.37
C SER A 274 29.27 6.69 -3.36
N LEU A 275 28.69 6.46 -4.54
CA LEU A 275 27.35 5.89 -4.66
C LEU A 275 27.28 4.51 -3.99
N ALA A 276 28.28 3.66 -4.22
CA ALA A 276 28.36 2.34 -3.58
C ALA A 276 28.39 2.44 -2.05
N LYS A 277 29.12 3.43 -1.49
CA LYS A 277 29.17 3.63 -0.04
C LYS A 277 27.84 4.12 0.50
N LEU A 278 27.15 5.00 -0.23
CA LEU A 278 25.80 5.43 0.12
C LEU A 278 24.84 4.25 0.17
N SER A 279 24.78 3.41 -0.87
CA SER A 279 23.91 2.23 -0.90
C SER A 279 24.23 1.25 0.24
N GLU A 280 25.51 1.03 0.54
CA GLU A 280 25.94 0.20 1.68
C GLU A 280 25.42 0.75 3.03
N LEU A 281 25.61 2.05 3.28
CA LEU A 281 25.17 2.69 4.52
C LEU A 281 23.64 2.73 4.63
N THR A 282 22.93 2.99 3.53
CA THR A 282 21.46 2.89 3.49
C THR A 282 21.00 1.48 3.87
N LEU A 283 21.62 0.43 3.32
CA LEU A 283 21.30 -0.95 3.70
C LEU A 283 21.61 -1.23 5.18
N GLN A 284 22.68 -0.68 5.74
CA GLN A 284 22.98 -0.81 7.17
C GLN A 284 21.92 -0.15 8.06
N VAL A 285 21.43 1.04 7.67
CA VAL A 285 20.30 1.68 8.38
C VAL A 285 19.04 0.83 8.27
N ARG A 286 18.71 0.34 7.07
CA ARG A 286 17.54 -0.53 6.86
C ARG A 286 17.61 -1.81 7.68
N LYS A 287 18.78 -2.46 7.78
CA LYS A 287 18.98 -3.63 8.63
C LYS A 287 18.70 -3.36 10.12
N LYS A 288 18.99 -2.16 10.61
CA LYS A 288 18.72 -1.74 11.99
C LYS A 288 17.26 -1.39 12.23
N VAL A 289 16.58 -0.84 11.22
CA VAL A 289 15.17 -0.39 11.32
C VAL A 289 14.19 -1.53 11.02
N GLU A 290 14.47 -2.36 10.03
CA GLU A 290 13.57 -3.42 9.56
C GLU A 290 13.95 -4.79 10.12
N GLY A 291 15.24 -5.03 10.40
CA GLY A 291 15.78 -6.36 10.63
C GLY A 291 16.72 -6.81 9.50
N SER A 292 17.74 -7.59 9.87
CA SER A 292 18.79 -8.07 8.97
C SER A 292 18.40 -9.34 8.22
N THR A 293 17.54 -10.16 8.81
CA THR A 293 17.03 -11.41 8.25
C THR A 293 15.54 -11.29 7.93
N GLU A 294 15.01 -12.21 7.14
CA GLU A 294 13.57 -12.25 6.88
C GLU A 294 12.76 -12.49 8.16
N ASP A 295 13.26 -13.35 9.06
CA ASP A 295 12.58 -13.65 10.32
C ASP A 295 12.55 -12.42 11.26
N GLU A 296 13.66 -11.68 11.33
CA GLU A 296 13.71 -10.42 12.08
C GLU A 296 12.70 -9.41 11.52
N ARG A 297 12.61 -9.30 10.19
CA ARG A 297 11.64 -8.43 9.51
C ARG A 297 10.19 -8.81 9.77
N ARG A 298 9.90 -10.12 9.83
CA ARG A 298 8.57 -10.64 10.20
C ARG A 298 8.23 -10.37 11.65
N SER A 299 9.22 -10.41 12.54
CA SER A 299 9.03 -10.13 13.97
C SER A 299 8.94 -8.64 14.30
N GLN A 300 9.17 -7.77 13.31
CA GLN A 300 9.20 -6.33 13.54
C GLN A 300 7.81 -5.77 13.79
N LYS A 301 7.68 -4.96 14.84
CA LYS A 301 6.39 -4.49 15.35
C LYS A 301 5.93 -3.22 14.64
N TRP A 302 5.32 -3.38 13.47
CA TRP A 302 4.75 -2.26 12.71
C TRP A 302 3.39 -1.80 13.22
N LEU A 303 2.67 -2.65 13.96
CA LEU A 303 1.32 -2.38 14.46
C LEU A 303 1.22 -1.09 15.27
N SER A 304 2.18 -0.82 16.15
CA SER A 304 2.19 0.40 16.99
C SER A 304 2.36 1.69 16.18
N CYS A 305 2.91 1.61 14.96
CA CYS A 305 3.00 2.76 14.06
C CYS A 305 1.67 3.03 13.34
N LEU A 306 0.84 2.01 13.13
CA LEU A 306 -0.37 2.08 12.31
C LEU A 306 -1.65 2.23 13.14
N LEU A 307 -1.75 1.52 14.26
CA LEU A 307 -2.92 1.52 15.13
C LEU A 307 -2.56 1.94 16.56
N PRO A 308 -3.44 2.71 17.23
CA PRO A 308 -3.30 3.02 18.64
C PRO A 308 -3.49 1.77 19.51
N PRO A 309 -2.94 1.75 20.74
CA PRO A 309 -3.41 0.84 21.77
C PRO A 309 -4.92 1.02 22.02
N ALA A 310 -5.59 -0.04 22.49
CA ALA A 310 -7.04 -0.02 22.73
C ALA A 310 -7.53 1.13 23.63
N GLU A 311 -6.69 1.54 24.58
CA GLU A 311 -6.96 2.63 25.52
C GLU A 311 -6.97 4.02 24.85
N GLU A 312 -6.34 4.16 23.69
CA GLU A 312 -6.22 5.43 22.95
C GLU A 312 -7.14 5.49 21.73
N GLU A 313 -7.90 4.43 21.42
CA GLU A 313 -8.84 4.39 20.29
C GLU A 313 -9.88 5.53 20.38
N GLU A 314 -10.42 5.78 21.57
CA GLU A 314 -11.39 6.86 21.79
C GLU A 314 -10.76 8.25 21.58
N HIS A 315 -9.48 8.41 21.94
CA HIS A 315 -8.75 9.64 21.71
C HIS A 315 -8.60 9.93 20.21
N VAL A 316 -8.31 8.91 19.40
CA VAL A 316 -8.23 9.05 17.94
C VAL A 316 -9.57 9.49 17.36
N LEU A 317 -10.69 8.90 17.80
CA LEU A 317 -12.03 9.29 17.34
C LEU A 317 -12.39 10.74 17.71
N ARG A 318 -11.97 11.18 18.90
CA ARG A 318 -12.15 12.57 19.36
C ARG A 318 -11.35 13.57 18.53
N GLU A 319 -10.05 13.34 18.36
CA GLU A 319 -9.16 14.25 17.62
C GLU A 319 -9.47 14.30 16.12
N SER A 320 -9.97 13.18 15.56
CA SER A 320 -10.45 13.13 14.17
C SER A 320 -11.83 13.77 13.96
N GLY A 321 -12.52 14.20 15.02
CA GLY A 321 -13.85 14.80 14.95
C GLY A 321 -14.95 13.81 14.56
N VAL A 322 -14.75 12.52 14.81
CA VAL A 322 -15.69 11.42 14.52
C VAL A 322 -16.35 10.87 15.80
N GLU A 323 -16.21 11.56 16.93
CA GLU A 323 -16.91 11.24 18.17
C GLU A 323 -18.42 11.54 18.01
N GLY A 324 -19.23 10.48 17.87
CA GLY A 324 -20.69 10.59 17.74
C GLY A 324 -21.39 10.67 19.09
N VAL A 325 -22.42 11.54 19.17
CA VAL A 325 -23.34 11.65 20.31
C VAL A 325 -23.97 10.28 20.59
N ALA A 326 -23.96 9.84 21.84
CA ALA A 326 -24.36 8.51 22.27
C ALA A 326 -25.84 8.19 21.95
N ASP A 327 -26.09 7.59 20.79
CA ASP A 327 -27.38 6.98 20.42
C ASP A 327 -27.32 5.44 20.51
N PRO A 328 -28.46 4.74 20.65
CA PRO A 328 -28.52 3.28 20.81
C PRO A 328 -27.96 2.47 19.63
N SER A 329 -27.72 3.09 18.47
CA SER A 329 -26.93 2.51 17.36
C SER A 329 -25.45 2.30 17.72
N SER A 330 -24.93 3.02 18.72
CA SER A 330 -23.52 2.98 19.15
C SER A 330 -23.00 1.59 19.50
N SER A 331 -23.83 0.70 20.06
CA SER A 331 -23.38 -0.65 20.45
C SER A 331 -23.08 -1.54 19.25
N GLN A 332 -23.89 -1.47 18.18
CA GLN A 332 -23.65 -2.26 16.97
C GLN A 332 -22.52 -1.65 16.14
N THR A 333 -22.50 -0.33 15.97
CA THR A 333 -21.41 0.42 15.33
C THR A 333 -20.07 0.11 16.02
N ALA A 334 -20.02 0.11 17.36
CA ALA A 334 -18.81 -0.21 18.12
C ALA A 334 -18.34 -1.65 17.90
N SER A 335 -19.26 -2.63 17.87
CA SER A 335 -18.90 -4.02 17.61
C SER A 335 -18.36 -4.23 16.19
N LYS A 336 -18.96 -3.58 15.18
CA LYS A 336 -18.49 -3.62 13.78
C LYS A 336 -17.13 -2.95 13.63
N LEU A 337 -16.94 -1.79 14.27
CA LEU A 337 -15.67 -1.08 14.28
C LEU A 337 -14.58 -1.94 14.92
N ARG A 338 -14.87 -2.55 16.08
CA ARG A 338 -13.92 -3.42 16.77
C ARG A 338 -13.50 -4.60 15.90
N HIS A 339 -14.45 -5.25 15.24
CA HIS A 339 -14.16 -6.33 14.30
C HIS A 339 -13.27 -5.86 13.13
N LEU A 340 -13.52 -4.69 12.56
CA LEU A 340 -12.67 -4.12 11.51
C LEU A 340 -11.25 -3.84 12.01
N LEU A 341 -11.10 -3.31 13.22
CA LEU A 341 -9.80 -3.02 13.83
C LEU A 341 -9.03 -4.30 14.17
N ASP A 342 -9.70 -5.31 14.73
CA ASP A 342 -9.08 -6.60 15.04
C ASP A 342 -8.63 -7.31 13.75
N GLU A 343 -9.47 -7.34 12.71
CA GLU A 343 -9.10 -7.89 11.39
C GLU A 343 -7.94 -7.11 10.74
N THR A 344 -7.91 -5.78 10.92
CA THR A 344 -6.79 -4.94 10.45
C THR A 344 -5.51 -5.27 11.20
N ALA A 345 -5.58 -5.45 12.52
CA ALA A 345 -4.43 -5.82 13.33
C ALA A 345 -3.88 -7.20 12.94
N ASP A 346 -4.75 -8.19 12.74
CA ASP A 346 -4.37 -9.52 12.26
C ASP A 346 -3.69 -9.47 10.88
N LEU A 347 -4.19 -8.62 9.97
CA LEU A 347 -3.55 -8.41 8.67
C LEU A 347 -2.19 -7.74 8.79
N ILE A 348 -2.03 -6.74 9.66
CA ILE A 348 -0.76 -6.04 9.89
C ILE A 348 0.29 -6.97 10.50
N ASP A 349 -0.09 -7.85 11.44
CA ASP A 349 0.81 -8.81 12.07
C ASP A 349 1.06 -10.06 11.19
N SER A 350 0.45 -10.13 10.00
CA SER A 350 0.61 -11.25 9.09
C SER A 350 1.99 -11.26 8.39
N PRO A 351 2.55 -12.44 8.06
CA PRO A 351 3.79 -12.52 7.29
C PRO A 351 3.70 -11.87 5.90
N SER A 352 2.50 -11.91 5.29
CA SER A 352 2.25 -11.29 3.99
C SER A 352 2.37 -9.77 4.05
N PHE A 353 1.90 -9.14 5.13
CA PHE A 353 2.09 -7.70 5.33
C PHE A 353 3.58 -7.36 5.43
N SER A 354 4.36 -8.05 6.27
CA SER A 354 5.79 -7.76 6.42
C SER A 354 6.54 -7.93 5.10
N TYR A 355 6.16 -8.92 4.29
CA TYR A 355 6.74 -9.15 2.97
C TYR A 355 6.43 -8.00 2.00
N VAL A 356 5.16 -7.62 1.85
CA VAL A 356 4.76 -6.52 0.96
C VAL A 356 5.38 -5.20 1.42
N LEU A 357 5.38 -4.91 2.73
CA LEU A 357 6.02 -3.71 3.27
C LEU A 357 7.53 -3.68 2.97
N THR A 358 8.20 -4.82 3.04
CA THR A 358 9.63 -4.93 2.66
C THR A 358 9.83 -4.57 1.19
N LEU A 359 8.96 -5.03 0.30
CA LEU A 359 9.02 -4.72 -1.13
C LEU A 359 8.74 -3.23 -1.42
N LEU A 360 7.74 -2.64 -0.76
CA LEU A 360 7.45 -1.20 -0.84
C LEU A 360 8.66 -0.37 -0.41
N ASN A 361 9.27 -0.73 0.73
CA ASN A 361 10.47 -0.07 1.22
C ASN A 361 11.63 -0.24 0.23
N ASN A 362 11.84 -1.45 -0.33
CA ASN A 362 12.86 -1.69 -1.35
C ASN A 362 12.71 -0.73 -2.53
N GLU A 363 11.49 -0.58 -3.05
CA GLU A 363 11.23 0.29 -4.19
C GLU A 363 11.41 1.78 -3.86
N GLY A 364 10.92 2.22 -2.69
CA GLY A 364 11.09 3.59 -2.23
C GLY A 364 12.57 3.97 -2.03
N PHE A 365 13.36 3.10 -1.41
CA PHE A 365 14.79 3.32 -1.22
C PHE A 365 15.58 3.20 -2.54
N SER A 366 15.22 2.29 -3.44
CA SER A 366 15.80 2.18 -4.78
C SER A 366 15.58 3.47 -5.58
N THR A 367 14.36 4.00 -5.55
CA THR A 367 14.01 5.27 -6.21
C THR A 367 14.82 6.44 -5.62
N LEU A 368 14.94 6.53 -4.29
CA LEU A 368 15.72 7.59 -3.66
C LEU A 368 17.22 7.48 -3.99
N ILE A 369 17.82 6.31 -3.82
CA ILE A 369 19.28 6.14 -3.86
C ILE A 369 19.78 5.93 -5.29
N ASP A 370 19.22 4.94 -5.99
CA ASP A 370 19.74 4.45 -7.27
C ASP A 370 19.25 5.29 -8.45
N GLN A 371 18.14 6.02 -8.28
CA GLN A 371 17.63 6.95 -9.30
C GLN A 371 17.90 8.41 -8.91
N ARG A 372 17.29 8.93 -7.85
CA ARG A 372 17.32 10.38 -7.55
C ARG A 372 18.69 10.86 -7.07
N CYS A 373 19.27 10.21 -6.05
CA CYS A 373 20.59 10.59 -5.57
C CYS A 373 21.67 10.34 -6.64
N ALA A 374 21.63 9.19 -7.30
CA ALA A 374 22.57 8.84 -8.37
C ALA A 374 22.59 9.88 -9.52
N ASN A 375 21.44 10.45 -9.88
CA ASN A 375 21.34 11.43 -10.97
C ASN A 375 21.67 12.86 -10.50
N ASP A 376 21.16 13.27 -9.33
CA ASP A 376 21.24 14.66 -8.88
C ASP A 376 22.53 14.99 -8.11
N ALA A 377 23.03 14.03 -7.32
CA ALA A 377 24.22 14.20 -6.48
C ALA A 377 25.50 13.72 -7.17
N PHE A 378 25.42 12.64 -7.94
CA PHE A 378 26.56 11.96 -8.55
C PHE A 378 26.64 12.19 -10.06
N LYS A 379 26.56 13.44 -10.53
CA LYS A 379 26.56 13.77 -11.97
C LYS A 379 27.63 12.99 -12.75
N ALA A 380 27.24 12.39 -13.88
CA ALA A 380 28.19 11.83 -14.83
C ALA A 380 29.12 12.95 -15.34
N PRO A 381 30.40 12.66 -15.68
CA PRO A 381 31.21 13.62 -16.41
C PRO A 381 30.43 14.00 -17.67
N THR A 382 30.02 15.26 -17.77
CA THR A 382 29.51 15.82 -19.02
C THR A 382 30.58 15.54 -20.06
N ALA A 383 30.27 14.75 -21.08
CA ALA A 383 31.09 14.75 -22.28
C ALA A 383 31.28 16.22 -22.67
N ALA A 384 32.53 16.67 -22.72
CA ALA A 384 32.85 18.00 -23.22
C ALA A 384 32.12 18.17 -24.58
N PRO A 385 31.65 19.38 -24.94
CA PRO A 385 31.10 19.60 -26.25
C PRO A 385 32.23 19.40 -27.27
N GLU A 386 32.34 18.18 -27.80
CA GLU A 386 33.21 17.90 -28.93
C GLU A 386 32.63 18.66 -30.11
N THR A 387 33.34 19.71 -30.51
CA THR A 387 33.28 20.24 -31.87
C THR A 387 33.45 19.06 -32.83
N ALA A 388 32.35 18.67 -33.49
CA ALA A 388 32.35 17.65 -34.53
C ALA A 388 33.32 18.02 -35.66
N PRO A 389 33.85 17.02 -36.40
CA PRO A 389 33.05 16.51 -37.51
C PRO A 389 32.99 14.97 -37.62
N GLN A 390 31.76 14.50 -37.84
CA GLN A 390 31.33 13.39 -38.70
C GLN A 390 32.28 12.20 -38.92
N SER A 391 31.93 11.07 -38.29
CA SER A 391 31.90 9.77 -38.97
C SER A 391 30.82 8.89 -38.34
N PHE A 392 29.97 8.32 -39.19
CA PHE A 392 28.91 7.39 -38.79
C PHE A 392 29.57 6.04 -38.47
N ASP A 393 29.62 5.67 -37.20
CA ASP A 393 29.56 4.29 -36.76
C ASP A 393 28.88 4.26 -35.38
N SER A 394 27.61 3.86 -35.39
CA SER A 394 26.79 3.70 -34.19
C SER A 394 27.27 2.49 -33.41
N ILE A 395 28.22 2.70 -32.49
CA ILE A 395 28.43 1.81 -31.35
C ILE A 395 27.91 2.56 -30.13
N ALA A 396 26.79 2.08 -29.59
CA ALA A 396 26.25 2.53 -28.31
C ALA A 396 27.36 2.43 -27.25
N THR A 397 27.78 3.58 -26.70
CA THR A 397 28.72 3.63 -25.58
C THR A 397 28.03 3.04 -24.35
N VAL A 398 28.21 1.74 -24.14
CA VAL A 398 27.83 1.06 -22.90
C VAL A 398 28.74 1.62 -21.80
N VAL A 399 28.24 2.58 -21.03
CA VAL A 399 28.91 3.01 -19.80
C VAL A 399 28.94 1.80 -18.86
N PRO A 400 30.11 1.27 -18.48
CA PRO A 400 30.18 0.10 -17.62
C PRO A 400 29.52 0.40 -16.27
N LEU A 401 28.67 -0.51 -15.76
CA LEU A 401 28.05 -0.40 -14.43
C LEU A 401 29.09 -0.11 -13.31
N ALA A 402 30.32 -0.62 -13.47
CA ALA A 402 31.43 -0.39 -12.55
C ALA A 402 31.88 1.08 -12.48
N ALA A 403 31.80 1.84 -13.58
CA ALA A 403 32.16 3.25 -13.61
C ALA A 403 31.17 4.13 -12.81
N ASN A 404 29.93 3.66 -12.64
CA ASN A 404 28.92 4.35 -11.83
C ASN A 404 29.14 4.18 -10.32
N ALA A 405 29.66 3.04 -9.88
CA ALA A 405 29.90 2.73 -8.46
C ALA A 405 31.03 3.58 -7.84
N GLU A 406 32.01 4.00 -8.65
CA GLU A 406 33.15 4.82 -8.22
C GLU A 406 32.88 6.33 -8.22
N ARG A 407 31.72 6.78 -8.74
CA ARG A 407 31.35 8.20 -8.74
C ARG A 407 31.30 8.72 -7.30
N LYS A 408 32.04 9.80 -7.05
CA LYS A 408 32.11 10.47 -5.75
C LYS A 408 31.47 11.85 -5.80
N THR A 409 30.86 12.24 -4.70
CA THR A 409 30.31 13.58 -4.50
C THR A 409 30.57 14.04 -3.08
N LYS A 410 30.57 15.36 -2.85
CA LYS A 410 30.66 15.89 -1.49
C LYS A 410 29.42 15.48 -0.72
N LEU A 411 29.58 14.95 0.50
CA LEU A 411 28.45 14.57 1.35
C LEU A 411 27.45 15.73 1.51
N ALA A 412 27.92 16.96 1.71
CA ALA A 412 27.08 18.15 1.73
C ALA A 412 26.15 18.33 0.51
N ASN A 413 26.57 17.93 -0.70
CA ASN A 413 25.73 17.98 -1.90
C ASN A 413 24.65 16.89 -1.85
N LEU A 414 25.00 15.68 -1.41
CA LEU A 414 24.04 14.60 -1.18
C LEU A 414 22.97 15.00 -0.15
N LEU A 415 23.36 15.63 0.96
CA LEU A 415 22.41 16.09 1.99
C LEU A 415 21.41 17.12 1.42
N ALA A 416 21.88 18.01 0.54
CA ALA A 416 21.02 18.97 -0.13
C ALA A 416 20.04 18.29 -1.11
N VAL A 417 20.45 17.21 -1.78
CA VAL A 417 19.56 16.39 -2.62
C VAL A 417 18.54 15.67 -1.76
N MET A 418 18.96 15.00 -0.68
CA MET A 418 18.05 14.30 0.24
C MET A 418 17.00 15.23 0.84
N ALA A 419 17.42 16.43 1.29
CA ALA A 419 16.50 17.44 1.80
C ALA A 419 15.45 17.86 0.76
N ARG A 420 15.83 18.02 -0.52
CA ARG A 420 14.85 18.29 -1.60
C ARG A 420 13.96 17.08 -1.88
N GLN A 421 14.54 15.88 -1.93
CA GLN A 421 13.79 14.65 -2.18
C GLN A 421 12.79 14.35 -1.06
N ALA A 422 13.05 14.75 0.19
CA ALA A 422 12.05 14.67 1.27
C ALA A 422 10.73 15.36 0.89
N HIS A 423 10.79 16.58 0.32
CA HIS A 423 9.58 17.28 -0.15
C HIS A 423 8.91 16.56 -1.32
N VAL A 424 9.67 15.90 -2.20
CA VAL A 424 9.12 15.13 -3.33
C VAL A 424 8.44 13.85 -2.84
N ILE A 425 9.06 13.12 -1.91
CA ILE A 425 8.49 11.91 -1.30
C ILE A 425 7.15 12.25 -0.63
N GLY A 426 7.09 13.35 0.12
CA GLY A 426 5.89 13.81 0.82
C GLY A 426 4.90 14.63 -0.01
N ASN A 427 5.13 14.82 -1.31
CA ASN A 427 4.24 15.62 -2.15
C ASN A 427 2.97 14.83 -2.50
N GLY A 428 1.84 15.18 -1.87
CA GLY A 428 0.52 14.68 -2.22
C GLY A 428 -0.32 15.64 -3.08
N SER A 429 0.03 16.94 -3.09
CA SER A 429 -0.80 18.00 -3.71
C SER A 429 -0.71 18.06 -5.23
N HIS A 430 0.40 17.62 -5.81
CA HIS A 430 0.61 17.58 -7.25
C HIS A 430 0.91 16.15 -7.70
N ALA A 431 -0.12 15.45 -8.18
CA ALA A 431 0.05 14.17 -8.84
C ALA A 431 0.77 14.34 -10.21
N PRO A 432 1.62 13.38 -10.62
CA PRO A 432 1.94 12.13 -9.93
C PRO A 432 3.03 12.28 -8.85
N ASN A 433 2.87 11.58 -7.72
CA ASN A 433 3.98 11.33 -6.79
C ASN A 433 4.81 10.17 -7.33
N GLU A 434 6.06 10.45 -7.73
CA GLU A 434 6.91 9.48 -8.42
C GLU A 434 7.26 8.25 -7.56
N TYR A 435 7.37 8.42 -6.25
CA TYR A 435 7.66 7.32 -5.32
C TYR A 435 6.45 6.41 -5.16
N LEU A 436 5.26 6.99 -5.02
CA LEU A 436 4.01 6.23 -4.94
C LEU A 436 3.73 5.50 -6.25
N VAL A 437 3.95 6.15 -7.40
CA VAL A 437 3.80 5.52 -8.71
C VAL A 437 4.76 4.34 -8.87
N ALA A 438 6.03 4.50 -8.47
CA ALA A 438 6.98 3.40 -8.50
C ALA A 438 6.54 2.23 -7.61
N MET A 439 6.06 2.50 -6.39
CA MET A 439 5.51 1.48 -5.49
C MET A 439 4.30 0.76 -6.09
N ASP A 440 3.33 1.50 -6.64
CA ASP A 440 2.12 0.93 -7.22
C ASP A 440 2.40 0.09 -8.48
N GLN A 441 3.39 0.47 -9.31
CA GLN A 441 3.69 -0.22 -10.57
C GLN A 441 4.68 -1.39 -10.41
N ASN A 442 5.70 -1.24 -9.56
CA ASN A 442 6.79 -2.21 -9.48
C ASN A 442 6.55 -3.29 -8.41
N VAL A 443 5.63 -3.07 -7.46
CA VAL A 443 5.31 -4.03 -6.39
C VAL A 443 3.98 -4.73 -6.68
N ARG A 444 4.00 -5.74 -7.56
CA ARG A 444 2.80 -6.52 -7.93
C ARG A 444 2.18 -7.25 -6.74
N GLU A 445 3.00 -7.57 -5.75
CA GLU A 445 2.59 -8.19 -4.50
C GLU A 445 1.65 -7.30 -3.67
N LEU A 446 1.70 -5.96 -3.84
CA LEU A 446 0.76 -5.05 -3.21
C LEU A 446 -0.66 -5.26 -3.74
N GLU A 447 -0.80 -5.38 -5.06
CA GLU A 447 -2.08 -5.64 -5.71
C GLU A 447 -2.59 -7.05 -5.38
N ALA A 448 -1.71 -8.06 -5.44
CA ALA A 448 -2.06 -9.43 -5.04
C ALA A 448 -2.53 -9.51 -3.58
N PHE A 449 -1.83 -8.85 -2.66
CA PHE A 449 -2.24 -8.75 -1.26
C PHE A 449 -3.59 -8.04 -1.12
N SER A 450 -3.78 -6.93 -1.84
CA SER A 450 -5.05 -6.19 -1.86
C SER A 450 -6.22 -7.05 -2.37
N ALA A 451 -6.00 -7.85 -3.42
CA ALA A 451 -7.00 -8.77 -3.95
C ALA A 451 -7.37 -9.86 -2.94
N VAL A 452 -6.38 -10.40 -2.21
CA VAL A 452 -6.62 -11.37 -1.12
C VAL A 452 -7.42 -10.73 0.00
N VAL A 453 -7.06 -9.52 0.46
CA VAL A 453 -7.83 -8.80 1.49
C VAL A 453 -9.27 -8.55 1.03
N TYR A 454 -9.44 -8.07 -0.20
CA TYR A 454 -10.75 -7.78 -0.79
C TYR A 454 -11.64 -9.02 -0.96
N SER A 455 -11.04 -10.20 -1.21
CA SER A 455 -11.78 -11.44 -1.48
C SER A 455 -11.85 -12.46 -0.36
N SER A 456 -11.05 -12.26 0.70
CA SER A 456 -11.06 -13.12 1.88
C SER A 456 -12.44 -13.17 2.55
N ASN A 457 -12.79 -14.33 3.09
CA ASN A 457 -14.01 -14.57 3.87
C ASN A 457 -15.36 -14.38 3.14
N PHE A 458 -15.38 -14.23 1.81
CA PHE A 458 -16.62 -14.15 1.04
C PHE A 458 -17.58 -15.33 1.30
N ASP A 459 -17.06 -16.56 1.31
CA ASP A 459 -17.89 -17.77 1.47
C ASP A 459 -18.49 -17.89 2.86
N LEU A 460 -17.74 -17.53 3.91
CA LEU A 460 -18.21 -17.63 5.29
C LEU A 460 -19.34 -16.62 5.56
N GLU A 461 -19.22 -15.41 5.01
CA GLU A 461 -20.26 -14.39 5.13
C GLU A 461 -21.49 -14.71 4.27
N LEU A 462 -21.33 -15.25 3.07
CA LEU A 462 -22.44 -15.71 2.23
C LEU A 462 -23.21 -16.89 2.86
N LEU A 463 -22.49 -17.83 3.48
CA LEU A 463 -23.10 -18.96 4.18
C LEU A 463 -23.83 -18.51 5.45
N GLY A 464 -23.23 -17.62 6.24
CA GLY A 464 -23.88 -17.04 7.41
C GLY A 464 -25.13 -16.21 7.07
N ALA A 465 -25.15 -15.53 5.92
CA ALA A 465 -26.33 -14.82 5.41
C ALA A 465 -27.45 -15.78 4.98
N LYS A 466 -27.12 -16.91 4.34
CA LYS A 466 -28.09 -17.96 4.00
C LYS A 466 -28.72 -18.60 5.24
N ASP A 467 -27.91 -18.85 6.28
CA ASP A 467 -28.40 -19.44 7.54
C ASP A 467 -29.29 -18.47 8.32
N LYS A 468 -28.99 -17.16 8.30
CA LYS A 468 -29.86 -16.12 8.89
C LYS A 468 -31.17 -15.96 8.12
N ALA A 469 -31.16 -16.07 6.80
CA ALA A 469 -32.37 -16.03 5.97
C ALA A 469 -33.23 -17.30 6.10
N ALA A 470 -32.63 -18.43 6.48
CA ALA A 470 -33.31 -19.72 6.67
C ALA A 470 -33.83 -19.94 8.10
N ALA A 471 -33.51 -19.07 9.06
CA ALA A 471 -33.98 -19.19 10.44
C ALA A 471 -35.45 -18.70 10.55
N PRO A 472 -36.44 -19.56 10.86
CA PRO A 472 -37.77 -19.10 11.19
C PRO A 472 -37.73 -18.35 12.52
N ALA A 473 -38.30 -17.15 12.57
CA ALA A 473 -38.51 -16.39 13.81
C ALA A 473 -39.17 -17.30 14.86
N ARG A 474 -38.41 -17.67 15.90
CA ARG A 474 -38.95 -18.34 17.08
C ARG A 474 -38.99 -17.31 18.20
N ASP A 475 -40.21 -17.00 18.61
CA ASP A 475 -40.49 -16.25 19.83
C ASP A 475 -39.73 -16.86 21.02
N THR A 476 -39.13 -15.99 21.80
CA THR A 476 -38.42 -16.27 23.04
C THR A 476 -39.35 -16.82 24.12
N ASP A 477 -38.92 -17.88 24.82
CA ASP A 477 -39.12 -17.98 26.28
C ASP A 477 -38.12 -18.98 26.94
N LEU A 478 -37.27 -18.40 27.80
CA LEU A 478 -36.75 -18.82 29.11
C LEU A 478 -36.14 -20.23 29.39
N VAL A 479 -34.83 -20.18 29.72
CA VAL A 479 -34.10 -20.70 30.93
C VAL A 479 -33.44 -22.11 30.96
N ASP A 480 -32.14 -22.05 31.31
CA ASP A 480 -31.23 -22.95 32.08
C ASP A 480 -30.18 -23.91 31.43
N SER A 481 -28.93 -23.61 31.82
CA SER A 481 -27.76 -24.47 32.18
C SER A 481 -26.96 -25.31 31.13
N GLU A 482 -25.71 -24.85 30.89
CA GLU A 482 -24.38 -25.53 30.78
C GLU A 482 -24.21 -27.09 30.71
N PRO A 483 -23.03 -27.65 30.30
CA PRO A 483 -22.31 -27.53 29.03
C PRO A 483 -21.83 -28.92 28.46
N LEU A 484 -21.07 -28.90 27.35
CA LEU A 484 -20.22 -29.96 26.75
C LEU A 484 -20.85 -30.99 25.77
N SER A 485 -20.27 -31.06 24.58
CA SER A 485 -19.44 -32.19 24.10
C SER A 485 -19.67 -32.53 22.61
N ALA A 486 -18.55 -32.72 21.91
CA ALA A 486 -18.48 -33.12 20.51
C ALA A 486 -19.01 -34.55 20.27
N SER A 487 -19.60 -34.79 19.10
CA SER A 487 -19.38 -36.05 18.37
C SER A 487 -19.79 -35.95 16.91
N PHE A 488 -18.83 -36.28 16.05
CA PHE A 488 -18.99 -36.73 14.67
C PHE A 488 -20.03 -37.85 14.54
N SER A 489 -20.75 -37.89 13.40
CA SER A 489 -21.23 -39.15 12.81
C SER A 489 -21.50 -39.00 11.31
N GLN A 490 -21.17 -40.08 10.62
CA GLN A 490 -20.81 -40.25 9.23
C GLN A 490 -21.84 -41.18 8.57
N VAL A 491 -22.32 -40.89 7.35
CA VAL A 491 -23.04 -41.83 6.44
C VAL A 491 -22.79 -41.33 4.99
N LEU A 492 -21.85 -41.85 4.17
CA LEU A 492 -21.79 -43.11 3.38
C LEU A 492 -23.05 -43.35 2.54
N VAL A 493 -23.03 -43.23 1.21
CA VAL A 493 -22.79 -44.26 0.16
C VAL A 493 -23.14 -43.53 -1.17
N GLY A 494 -22.57 -43.74 -2.36
CA GLY A 494 -21.68 -44.75 -2.92
C GLY A 494 -21.57 -44.53 -4.44
N HIS A 495 -20.50 -45.09 -4.99
CA HIS A 495 -19.90 -44.95 -6.31
C HIS A 495 -20.69 -45.63 -7.45
N GLU A 496 -20.47 -45.22 -8.72
CA GLU A 496 -20.37 -46.05 -9.96
C GLU A 496 -20.24 -45.13 -11.20
N THR A 497 -19.01 -44.91 -11.71
CA THR A 497 -18.35 -45.52 -12.90
C THR A 497 -18.87 -45.10 -14.29
N GLU A 498 -17.95 -44.54 -15.09
CA GLU A 498 -18.02 -44.21 -16.52
C GLU A 498 -18.19 -45.44 -17.45
N PRO A 499 -18.37 -45.22 -18.77
CA PRO A 499 -17.18 -45.29 -19.64
C PRO A 499 -17.10 -44.28 -20.83
N GLU A 500 -15.84 -44.04 -21.23
CA GLU A 500 -15.24 -43.72 -22.56
C GLU A 500 -16.04 -44.15 -23.82
N ALA A 501 -15.90 -43.64 -25.06
CA ALA A 501 -15.05 -42.65 -25.74
C ALA A 501 -15.61 -42.39 -27.17
N VAL A 502 -14.98 -41.47 -27.90
CA VAL A 502 -14.56 -41.50 -29.33
C VAL A 502 -14.90 -40.20 -30.11
N ASP A 503 -13.83 -39.68 -30.71
CA ASP A 503 -13.67 -38.49 -31.55
C ASP A 503 -14.57 -38.42 -32.79
N ASP A 504 -14.85 -37.18 -33.25
CA ASP A 504 -14.72 -36.89 -34.68
C ASP A 504 -14.38 -35.41 -34.95
N GLU A 505 -13.48 -35.22 -35.90
CA GLU A 505 -12.79 -34.00 -36.31
C GLU A 505 -13.56 -33.35 -37.48
N LEU A 506 -13.70 -32.02 -37.55
CA LEU A 506 -13.94 -31.29 -38.81
C LEU A 506 -13.60 -29.78 -38.73
N LYS A 507 -12.64 -29.38 -39.59
CA LYS A 507 -12.22 -28.04 -40.07
C LYS A 507 -13.35 -27.35 -40.89
N GLU A 508 -13.48 -26.03 -41.16
CA GLU A 508 -12.55 -24.89 -41.33
C GLU A 508 -13.34 -23.54 -41.52
N LEU A 509 -12.85 -22.41 -40.92
CA LEU A 509 -12.69 -21.00 -41.40
C LEU A 509 -13.87 -20.10 -41.93
N PRO A 510 -13.71 -18.74 -42.11
CA PRO A 510 -13.80 -17.67 -41.09
C PRO A 510 -14.71 -16.48 -41.52
N LYS A 511 -14.94 -15.44 -40.68
CA LYS A 511 -15.07 -14.02 -41.09
C LYS A 511 -15.30 -13.00 -39.95
N ASP A 512 -14.41 -12.01 -39.95
CA ASP A 512 -14.50 -10.56 -39.72
C ASP A 512 -14.99 -9.97 -38.37
N GLU A 513 -14.02 -9.38 -37.66
CA GLU A 513 -14.15 -8.33 -36.64
C GLU A 513 -14.49 -6.95 -37.23
N PRO A 514 -14.79 -5.96 -36.37
CA PRO A 514 -13.94 -4.77 -36.40
C PRO A 514 -13.35 -4.42 -35.02
N GLU A 515 -12.06 -4.05 -35.07
CA GLU A 515 -11.19 -3.57 -33.99
C GLU A 515 -11.60 -2.21 -33.40
N GLU A 516 -11.34 -2.01 -32.10
CA GLU A 516 -10.80 -0.77 -31.51
C GLU A 516 -10.18 -1.08 -30.11
N PRO A 517 -9.30 -0.22 -29.56
CA PRO A 517 -7.89 -0.56 -29.34
C PRO A 517 -7.55 -1.07 -27.94
N SER A 518 -6.60 -2.01 -27.89
CA SER A 518 -6.03 -2.61 -26.68
C SER A 518 -4.85 -1.80 -26.12
N LEU A 519 -4.92 -1.52 -24.82
CA LEU A 519 -3.76 -1.32 -23.96
C LEU A 519 -4.01 -2.12 -22.68
N ASN A 520 -3.91 -3.45 -22.77
CA ASN A 520 -3.89 -4.32 -21.59
C ASN A 520 -2.63 -5.18 -21.63
N ASP A 521 -1.87 -5.10 -20.54
CA ASP A 521 -0.72 -5.95 -20.26
C ASP A 521 -1.24 -7.33 -19.81
N PRO A 522 -1.05 -8.41 -20.58
CA PRO A 522 -1.68 -9.72 -20.33
C PRO A 522 -1.17 -10.45 -19.08
N LEU A 523 -0.25 -9.85 -18.32
CA LEU A 523 0.32 -10.41 -17.10
C LEU A 523 -0.45 -10.01 -15.83
N ALA A 524 -1.19 -8.90 -15.84
CA ALA A 524 -2.02 -8.46 -14.71
C ALA A 524 -3.27 -9.33 -14.54
N ASP A 525 -3.80 -9.88 -15.64
CA ASP A 525 -4.97 -10.77 -15.64
C ASP A 525 -4.73 -12.04 -14.80
N SER A 526 -3.49 -12.55 -14.72
CA SER A 526 -3.20 -13.80 -14.01
C SER A 526 -3.23 -13.66 -12.48
N ALA A 527 -2.85 -12.51 -11.92
CA ALA A 527 -2.69 -12.38 -10.47
C ALA A 527 -4.04 -12.33 -9.73
N PHE A 528 -5.03 -11.62 -10.30
CA PHE A 528 -6.39 -11.60 -9.79
C PHE A 528 -7.07 -12.96 -9.96
N ASP A 529 -6.95 -13.57 -11.14
CA ASP A 529 -7.54 -14.88 -11.42
C ASP A 529 -6.94 -15.98 -10.53
N ASP A 530 -5.63 -15.96 -10.28
CA ASP A 530 -4.95 -16.89 -9.38
C ASP A 530 -5.39 -16.72 -7.92
N ALA A 531 -5.53 -15.47 -7.44
CA ALA A 531 -6.03 -15.18 -6.10
C ALA A 531 -7.49 -15.64 -5.93
N TRP A 532 -8.33 -15.40 -6.93
CA TRP A 532 -9.73 -15.83 -6.96
C TRP A 532 -9.85 -17.37 -6.97
N ASN A 533 -9.08 -18.05 -7.82
CA ASN A 533 -9.09 -19.50 -7.90
C ASN A 533 -8.62 -20.14 -6.59
N LYS A 534 -7.66 -19.50 -5.89
CA LYS A 534 -7.16 -19.95 -4.59
C LYS A 534 -8.16 -19.72 -3.46
N ALA A 535 -8.91 -18.61 -3.50
CA ALA A 535 -9.95 -18.30 -2.52
C ALA A 535 -11.17 -19.23 -2.66
N ASN A 536 -11.57 -19.56 -3.90
CA ASN A 536 -12.79 -20.33 -4.18
C ASN A 536 -12.57 -21.86 -4.14
N ASN A 537 -11.33 -22.34 -4.38
CA ASN A 537 -10.99 -23.76 -4.36
C ASN A 537 -10.18 -24.14 -3.11
N GLY A 538 -10.75 -23.96 -1.92
CA GLY A 538 -10.16 -24.36 -0.63
C GLY A 538 -9.94 -25.88 -0.44
N LYS A 539 -9.32 -26.56 -1.41
CA LYS A 539 -8.69 -27.88 -1.25
C LYS A 539 -7.24 -27.79 -1.72
N PRO A 540 -6.27 -28.28 -0.93
CA PRO A 540 -4.88 -28.31 -1.36
C PRO A 540 -4.75 -29.09 -2.67
N SER A 541 -3.94 -28.57 -3.59
CA SER A 541 -3.50 -29.30 -4.78
C SER A 541 -2.90 -30.65 -4.36
N PRO A 542 -3.19 -31.78 -5.05
CA PRO A 542 -2.62 -33.08 -4.72
C PRO A 542 -1.08 -33.14 -4.83
N GLU A 543 -0.44 -32.14 -5.45
CA GLU A 543 1.00 -32.17 -5.75
C GLU A 543 1.92 -31.79 -4.57
N GLU A 544 1.42 -31.16 -3.51
CA GLU A 544 2.25 -30.83 -2.33
C GLU A 544 2.33 -31.95 -1.27
N SER A 545 1.58 -33.05 -1.45
CA SER A 545 1.60 -34.19 -0.53
C SER A 545 2.60 -35.29 -0.90
N ARG A 546 3.43 -35.10 -1.94
CA ARG A 546 4.41 -36.10 -2.42
C ARG A 546 5.88 -35.72 -2.22
N ALA A 547 6.18 -34.60 -1.57
CA ALA A 547 7.56 -34.19 -1.25
C ALA A 547 7.94 -34.38 0.24
N ALA A 548 7.08 -35.01 1.04
CA ALA A 548 7.38 -35.37 2.43
C ALA A 548 6.92 -36.81 2.72
N GLN A 549 7.60 -37.77 2.10
CA GLN A 549 7.71 -39.16 2.57
C GLN A 549 9.03 -39.76 2.12
#